data_AF-A0A3N9UAF3-F1
#
_entry.id   AF-A0A3N9UAF3-F1
#
_cell.length_a   1.000
_cell.length_b   1.000
_cell.length_c   1.000
_cell.angle_alpha   90.00
_cell.angle_beta   90.00
_cell.angle_gamma   90.00
#
_symmetry.space_group_name_H-M   'P 1'
#
loop_
_entity.id
_entity.type
_entity.pdbx_description
1 polymer ?
#
loop_
_entity_poly.entity_id
_entity_poly.type
_entity_poly.pdbx_seq_one_letter_code
_entity_poly.pdbx_strand_id
1 'polypeptide(L)'
;MKSSRVSRFIIGLLACIAIGGAAFLIFWNVQAEEVMPEVDQAKLMDSNRTWIKTNTSIAIGPNLVVPIKGDSTVTSIASNGDLILDTTNKAVLTKMAKVDAKYQAMDRFRVRIFANKVSTVMNPATFQYTNDKVDGFLTSYSILNGTLDKTAGKSFGLTAKAGTTMQVNEKLETIYSSGLAEKVAPILGINPKISSQYLEDEFNVTTGETVTAYPRQLEYQFSAEKTSLAFFKGDSDEEITQPVGLEYVIKEK
;
A
#
# COMPACT_ATOMS: atom_id res chain seq x y z
N MET A 1 3.74 -51.47 22.35
CA MET A 1 2.63 -50.57 22.00
C MET A 1 2.50 -49.44 23.02
N LYS A 2 3.01 -48.23 22.74
CA LYS A 2 2.65 -46.95 23.43
C LYS A 2 3.46 -45.78 22.84
N SER A 3 3.27 -45.43 21.57
CA SER A 3 3.88 -44.21 20.98
C SER A 3 3.01 -43.47 19.95
N SER A 4 1.76 -43.90 19.73
CA SER A 4 0.91 -43.35 18.66
C SER A 4 0.07 -42.12 19.05
N ARG A 5 -0.26 -41.94 20.34
CA ARG A 5 -1.16 -40.85 20.79
C ARG A 5 -0.43 -39.53 21.10
N VAL A 6 0.80 -39.59 21.63
CA VAL A 6 1.57 -38.38 22.00
C VAL A 6 2.05 -37.63 20.76
N SER A 7 2.46 -38.35 19.70
CA SER A 7 2.89 -37.74 18.42
C SER A 7 1.77 -36.96 17.73
N ARG A 8 0.53 -37.48 17.70
CA ARG A 8 -0.61 -36.79 17.08
C ARG A 8 -1.07 -35.57 17.87
N PHE A 9 -0.91 -35.58 19.19
CA PHE A 9 -1.26 -34.45 20.05
C PHE A 9 -0.26 -33.29 19.91
N ILE A 10 1.03 -33.60 19.79
CA ILE A 10 2.08 -32.59 19.56
C ILE A 10 1.97 -31.97 18.16
N ILE A 11 1.65 -32.76 17.14
CA ILE A 11 1.41 -32.25 15.77
C ILE A 11 0.13 -31.39 15.72
N GLY A 12 -0.92 -31.78 16.44
CA GLY A 12 -2.14 -30.98 16.59
C GLY A 12 -1.90 -29.66 17.34
N LEU A 13 -1.06 -29.67 18.38
CA LEU A 13 -0.69 -28.48 19.15
C LEU A 13 0.15 -27.50 18.32
N LEU A 14 1.12 -28.00 17.53
CA LEU A 14 1.92 -27.19 16.62
C LEU A 14 1.07 -26.56 15.49
N ALA A 15 0.08 -27.29 14.97
CA ALA A 15 -0.88 -26.73 14.01
C ALA A 15 -1.77 -25.64 14.63
N CYS A 16 -2.19 -25.81 15.90
CA CYS A 16 -2.94 -24.79 16.62
C CYS A 16 -2.10 -23.56 17.00
N ILE A 17 -0.80 -23.72 17.26
CA ILE A 17 0.13 -22.60 17.50
C ILE A 17 0.43 -21.86 16.18
N ALA A 18 0.51 -22.55 15.04
CA ALA A 18 0.69 -21.90 13.73
C ALA A 18 -0.55 -21.10 13.29
N ILE A 19 -1.75 -21.66 13.51
CA ILE A 19 -3.02 -20.97 13.19
C ILE A 19 -3.31 -19.88 14.24
N GLY A 20 -3.04 -20.17 15.51
CA GLY A 20 -3.18 -19.23 16.61
C GLY A 20 -2.19 -18.07 16.53
N GLY A 21 -0.95 -18.32 16.12
CA GLY A 21 0.08 -17.30 15.89
C GLY A 21 -0.21 -16.41 14.68
N ALA A 22 -0.79 -16.97 13.62
CA ALA A 22 -1.29 -16.18 12.49
C ALA A 22 -2.49 -15.31 12.89
N ALA A 23 -3.36 -15.78 13.78
CA ALA A 23 -4.44 -14.97 14.35
C ALA A 23 -3.94 -13.96 15.42
N PHE A 24 -2.86 -14.28 16.14
CA PHE A 24 -2.25 -13.42 17.15
C PHE A 24 -1.59 -12.18 16.52
N LEU A 25 -1.02 -12.32 15.32
CA LEU A 25 -0.48 -11.20 14.54
C LEU A 25 -1.56 -10.26 13.96
N ILE A 26 -2.84 -10.67 14.00
CA ILE A 26 -3.96 -9.83 13.56
C ILE A 26 -4.49 -8.95 14.71
N PHE A 27 -4.07 -9.18 15.96
CA PHE A 27 -4.64 -8.53 17.15
C PHE A 27 -3.64 -7.80 18.07
N TRP A 28 -2.33 -7.77 17.80
CA TRP A 28 -1.43 -6.98 18.63
C TRP A 28 -1.40 -5.51 18.20
N ASN A 29 -2.24 -4.74 18.89
CA ASN A 29 -2.11 -3.29 19.04
C ASN A 29 -2.12 -3.02 20.56
N VAL A 30 -0.98 -3.25 21.22
CA VAL A 30 -0.74 -2.92 22.64
C VAL A 30 0.75 -2.63 22.81
N GLN A 31 1.08 -1.33 22.85
CA GLN A 31 2.23 -0.69 23.47
C GLN A 31 3.38 -1.62 23.89
N ALA A 32 4.33 -1.82 22.98
CA ALA A 32 5.72 -2.02 23.31
C ALA A 32 6.51 -1.20 22.29
N GLU A 33 7.67 -0.71 22.70
CA GLU A 33 8.62 0.05 21.90
C GLU A 33 9.02 -0.78 20.67
N GLU A 34 8.23 -0.66 19.59
CA GLU A 34 8.33 -1.51 18.42
C GLU A 34 9.50 -1.02 17.56
N VAL A 35 10.66 -1.64 17.78
CA VAL A 35 11.62 -1.86 16.70
C VAL A 35 10.82 -2.46 15.55
N MET A 36 10.44 -1.65 14.57
CA MET A 36 9.72 -2.11 13.38
C MET A 36 10.48 -3.33 12.85
N PRO A 37 9.96 -4.55 12.95
CA PRO A 37 10.68 -5.70 12.44
C PRO A 37 10.83 -5.45 10.94
N GLU A 38 12.04 -5.58 10.43
CA GLU A 38 12.26 -5.68 8.99
C GLU A 38 11.44 -6.89 8.53
N VAL A 39 10.27 -6.62 7.94
CA VAL A 39 9.36 -7.68 7.53
C VAL A 39 10.00 -8.35 6.32
N ASP A 40 10.57 -9.53 6.54
CA ASP A 40 11.15 -10.36 5.50
C ASP A 40 10.16 -10.52 4.32
N GLN A 41 10.68 -10.41 3.10
CA GLN A 41 9.95 -10.56 1.84
C GLN A 41 9.06 -11.80 1.83
N ALA A 42 9.51 -12.92 2.41
CA ALA A 42 8.70 -14.14 2.50
C ALA A 42 7.37 -13.90 3.27
N LYS A 43 7.42 -13.15 4.37
CA LYS A 43 6.23 -12.79 5.16
C LYS A 43 5.31 -11.83 4.40
N LEU A 44 5.87 -10.87 3.67
CA LEU A 44 5.07 -9.96 2.81
C LEU A 44 4.35 -10.74 1.71
N MET A 45 5.04 -11.69 1.05
CA MET A 45 4.43 -12.55 0.05
C MET A 45 3.31 -13.41 0.62
N ASP A 46 3.48 -13.99 1.81
CA ASP A 46 2.46 -14.79 2.47
C ASP A 46 1.25 -13.96 2.91
N SER A 47 1.48 -12.73 3.38
CA SER A 47 0.42 -11.75 3.64
C SER A 47 -0.36 -11.45 2.35
N ASN A 48 0.33 -11.16 1.25
CA ASN A 48 -0.30 -10.85 -0.04
C ASN A 48 -1.07 -12.04 -0.62
N ARG A 49 -0.56 -13.27 -0.46
CA ARG A 49 -1.28 -14.51 -0.79
C ARG A 49 -2.58 -14.64 0.00
N THR A 50 -2.56 -14.24 1.27
CA THR A 50 -3.75 -14.27 2.13
C THR A 50 -4.83 -13.32 1.62
N TRP A 51 -4.48 -12.08 1.26
CA TRP A 51 -5.42 -11.12 0.68
C TRP A 51 -6.10 -11.60 -0.60
N ILE A 52 -5.35 -12.29 -1.48
CA ILE A 52 -5.90 -12.92 -2.69
C ILE A 52 -6.86 -14.06 -2.32
N LYS A 53 -6.46 -14.91 -1.36
CA LYS A 53 -7.26 -16.06 -0.91
C LYS A 53 -8.60 -15.62 -0.34
N THR A 54 -8.61 -14.55 0.47
CA THR A 54 -9.83 -14.00 1.11
C THR A 54 -10.73 -13.22 0.14
N ASN A 55 -10.34 -13.05 -1.12
CA ASN A 55 -11.09 -12.28 -2.12
C ASN A 55 -11.33 -10.82 -1.71
N THR A 56 -10.40 -10.23 -0.96
CA THR A 56 -10.55 -8.85 -0.50
C THR A 56 -10.42 -7.90 -1.69
N SER A 57 -11.42 -7.05 -1.91
CA SER A 57 -11.39 -6.07 -3.00
C SER A 57 -10.39 -4.96 -2.72
N ILE A 58 -9.78 -4.44 -3.78
CA ILE A 58 -8.84 -3.33 -3.70
C ILE A 58 -9.63 -2.03 -3.82
N ALA A 59 -9.56 -1.17 -2.81
CA ALA A 59 -10.09 0.19 -2.92
C ALA A 59 -9.13 1.02 -3.77
N ILE A 60 -9.57 1.39 -4.98
CA ILE A 60 -8.84 2.20 -5.96
C ILE A 60 -9.08 3.70 -5.74
N GLY A 61 -10.22 4.09 -5.17
CA GLY A 61 -10.53 5.45 -4.75
C GLY A 61 -11.77 5.50 -3.84
N PRO A 62 -12.26 6.69 -3.47
CA PRO A 62 -13.50 6.85 -2.71
C PRO A 62 -14.66 6.14 -3.42
N ASN A 63 -15.30 5.17 -2.75
CA ASN A 63 -16.38 4.33 -3.28
C ASN A 63 -16.04 3.49 -4.53
N LEU A 64 -14.75 3.43 -4.91
CA LEU A 64 -14.29 2.67 -6.05
C LEU A 64 -13.47 1.47 -5.59
N VAL A 65 -14.10 0.30 -5.62
CA VAL A 65 -13.47 -0.97 -5.30
C VAL A 65 -13.40 -1.86 -6.53
N VAL A 66 -12.26 -2.52 -6.71
CA VAL A 66 -12.00 -3.49 -7.78
C VAL A 66 -11.86 -4.87 -7.13
N PRO A 67 -12.65 -5.88 -7.56
CA PRO A 67 -12.52 -7.23 -7.04
C PRO A 67 -11.14 -7.82 -7.39
N ILE A 68 -10.53 -8.58 -6.47
CA ILE A 68 -9.19 -9.15 -6.68
C ILE A 68 -9.19 -10.42 -7.54
N LYS A 69 -10.35 -11.03 -7.76
CA LYS A 69 -10.57 -12.13 -8.71
C LYS A 69 -11.99 -12.10 -9.25
N GLY A 70 -12.19 -12.65 -10.44
CA GLY A 70 -13.47 -12.73 -11.12
C GLY A 70 -13.27 -12.90 -12.62
N ASP A 71 -14.36 -12.91 -13.38
CA ASP A 71 -14.28 -13.01 -14.83
C ASP A 71 -13.42 -11.88 -15.39
N SER A 72 -12.38 -12.23 -16.15
CA SER A 72 -11.46 -11.27 -16.75
C SER A 72 -10.74 -10.34 -15.74
N THR A 73 -10.59 -10.77 -14.49
CA THR A 73 -9.75 -10.11 -13.48
C THR A 73 -8.76 -11.10 -12.88
N VAL A 74 -7.47 -10.81 -13.05
CA VAL A 74 -6.36 -11.65 -12.59
C VAL A 74 -5.53 -10.87 -11.58
N THR A 75 -5.22 -11.49 -10.46
CA THR A 75 -4.24 -10.96 -9.50
C THR A 75 -3.10 -11.94 -9.32
N SER A 76 -1.88 -11.44 -9.33
CA SER A 76 -0.64 -12.20 -9.13
C SER A 76 0.27 -11.48 -8.14
N ILE A 77 1.34 -12.18 -7.73
CA ILE A 77 2.39 -11.65 -6.87
C ILE A 77 3.70 -11.72 -7.65
N ALA A 78 4.37 -10.58 -7.82
CA ALA A 78 5.67 -10.51 -8.46
C ALA A 78 6.75 -11.19 -7.61
N SER A 79 7.92 -11.44 -8.18
CA SER A 79 9.04 -12.07 -7.46
C SER A 79 9.48 -11.28 -6.23
N ASN A 80 9.42 -9.95 -6.30
CA ASN A 80 9.71 -9.03 -5.18
C ASN A 80 8.57 -8.92 -4.15
N GLY A 81 7.46 -9.64 -4.35
CA GLY A 81 6.31 -9.66 -3.46
C GLY A 81 5.22 -8.63 -3.76
N ASP A 82 5.41 -7.77 -4.75
CA ASP A 82 4.40 -6.77 -5.15
C ASP A 82 3.11 -7.45 -5.60
N LEU A 83 1.98 -6.82 -5.29
CA LEU A 83 0.68 -7.26 -5.76
C LEU A 83 0.39 -6.63 -7.12
N ILE A 84 0.03 -7.45 -8.09
CA ILE A 84 -0.36 -7.01 -9.44
C ILE A 84 -1.79 -7.44 -9.66
N LEU A 85 -2.67 -6.49 -9.99
CA LEU A 85 -4.03 -6.75 -10.45
C LEU A 85 -4.18 -6.26 -11.88
N ASP A 86 -4.76 -7.08 -12.74
CA ASP A 86 -5.06 -6.78 -14.13
C ASP A 86 -6.52 -7.15 -14.42
N THR A 87 -7.27 -6.25 -15.04
CA THR A 87 -8.68 -6.48 -15.33
C THR A 87 -9.11 -5.91 -16.68
N THR A 88 -9.80 -6.74 -17.45
CA THR A 88 -10.55 -6.36 -18.65
C THR A 88 -12.07 -6.53 -18.44
N ASN A 89 -12.49 -6.77 -17.19
CA ASN A 89 -13.90 -6.93 -16.83
C ASN A 89 -14.70 -5.65 -17.11
N LYS A 90 -15.52 -5.66 -18.18
CA LYS A 90 -16.26 -4.48 -18.64
C LYS A 90 -17.22 -3.91 -17.59
N ALA A 91 -17.77 -4.70 -16.67
CA ALA A 91 -18.64 -4.19 -15.60
C ALA A 91 -17.83 -3.37 -14.58
N VAL A 92 -16.65 -3.85 -14.18
CA VAL A 92 -15.71 -3.12 -13.34
C VAL A 92 -15.25 -1.84 -14.03
N LEU A 93 -14.82 -1.95 -15.28
CA LEU A 93 -14.31 -0.80 -16.04
C LEU A 93 -15.38 0.28 -16.24
N THR A 94 -16.62 -0.11 -16.52
CA THR A 94 -17.77 0.82 -16.63
C THR A 94 -18.05 1.53 -15.30
N LYS A 95 -17.92 0.82 -14.16
CA LYS A 95 -18.09 1.45 -12.85
C LYS A 95 -16.99 2.47 -12.58
N MET A 96 -15.73 2.12 -12.88
CA MET A 96 -14.58 3.03 -12.76
C MET A 96 -14.76 4.29 -13.63
N ALA A 97 -15.16 4.14 -14.90
CA ALA A 97 -15.40 5.24 -15.82
C ALA A 97 -16.52 6.21 -15.38
N LYS A 98 -17.46 5.76 -14.54
CA LYS A 98 -18.50 6.61 -13.94
C LYS A 98 -18.02 7.43 -12.76
N VAL A 99 -16.97 6.98 -12.08
CA VAL A 99 -16.46 7.62 -10.85
C VAL A 99 -15.46 8.72 -11.18
N ASP A 100 -14.58 8.49 -12.15
CA ASP A 100 -13.52 9.44 -12.50
C ASP A 100 -13.32 9.50 -14.03
N ALA A 101 -13.19 10.71 -14.55
CA ALA A 101 -13.00 10.98 -15.97
C ALA A 101 -11.73 10.31 -16.53
N LYS A 102 -10.68 10.11 -15.72
CA LYS A 102 -9.44 9.46 -16.18
C LYS A 102 -9.66 8.03 -16.68
N TYR A 103 -10.65 7.33 -16.10
CA TYR A 103 -11.02 5.96 -16.45
C TYR A 103 -11.98 5.87 -17.64
N GLN A 104 -12.39 6.98 -18.25
CA GLN A 104 -13.27 6.96 -19.42
C GLN A 104 -12.60 6.29 -20.62
N ALA A 105 -13.39 5.50 -21.35
CA ALA A 105 -12.96 4.78 -22.55
C ALA A 105 -11.73 3.86 -22.33
N MET A 106 -11.57 3.31 -21.12
CA MET A 106 -10.53 2.32 -20.87
C MET A 106 -11.03 0.90 -21.17
N ASP A 107 -10.11 0.09 -21.68
CA ASP A 107 -10.36 -1.30 -22.05
C ASP A 107 -9.68 -2.29 -21.11
N ARG A 108 -8.65 -1.82 -20.42
CA ARG A 108 -7.91 -2.58 -19.44
C ARG A 108 -7.41 -1.67 -18.32
N PHE A 109 -7.53 -2.17 -17.10
CA PHE A 109 -6.99 -1.53 -15.93
C PHE A 109 -5.96 -2.46 -15.29
N ARG A 110 -4.79 -1.93 -14.96
CA ARG A 110 -3.77 -2.65 -14.22
C ARG A 110 -3.32 -1.81 -13.04
N VAL A 111 -3.03 -2.43 -11.91
CA VAL A 111 -2.40 -1.76 -10.77
C VAL A 111 -1.33 -2.66 -10.18
N ARG A 112 -0.18 -2.10 -9.87
CA ARG A 112 0.91 -2.75 -9.14
C ARG A 112 1.17 -2.01 -7.85
N ILE A 113 1.16 -2.71 -6.72
CA ILE A 113 1.28 -2.16 -5.37
C ILE A 113 2.50 -2.78 -4.69
N PHE A 114 3.33 -1.95 -4.06
CA PHE A 114 4.51 -2.41 -3.32
C PHE A 114 4.14 -3.42 -2.24
N ALA A 115 4.93 -4.48 -2.12
CA ALA A 115 4.70 -5.58 -1.18
C ALA A 115 4.42 -5.11 0.26
N ASN A 116 5.20 -4.15 0.75
CA ASN A 116 5.11 -3.57 2.09
C ASN A 116 3.97 -2.54 2.26
N LYS A 117 3.18 -2.26 1.22
CA LYS A 117 2.04 -1.31 1.24
C LYS A 117 0.70 -1.96 0.98
N VAL A 118 0.66 -3.23 0.58
CA VAL A 118 -0.60 -3.94 0.26
C VAL A 118 -1.58 -3.92 1.42
N SER A 119 -1.13 -4.22 2.64
CA SER A 119 -2.00 -4.21 3.83
C SER A 119 -2.65 -2.85 4.04
N THR A 120 -1.87 -1.76 3.97
CA THR A 120 -2.36 -0.38 4.10
C THR A 120 -3.32 0.00 2.98
N VAL A 121 -3.10 -0.48 1.75
CA VAL A 121 -4.02 -0.21 0.63
C VAL A 121 -5.32 -1.00 0.77
N MET A 122 -5.27 -2.26 1.21
CA MET A 122 -6.43 -3.15 1.36
C MET A 122 -7.30 -2.76 2.55
N ASN A 123 -6.66 -2.49 3.68
CA ASN A 123 -7.28 -2.10 4.92
C ASN A 123 -6.57 -0.85 5.44
N PRO A 124 -6.91 0.33 4.90
CA PRO A 124 -6.44 1.56 5.51
C PRO A 124 -7.07 1.57 6.89
N ALA A 125 -6.28 1.32 7.93
CA ALA A 125 -6.71 1.77 9.24
C ALA A 125 -7.01 3.26 9.05
N THR A 126 -8.25 3.68 9.35
CA THR A 126 -8.54 5.12 9.45
C THR A 126 -7.48 5.67 10.38
N PHE A 127 -6.59 6.51 9.85
CA PHE A 127 -5.66 7.27 10.64
C PHE A 127 -6.51 8.14 11.56
N GLN A 128 -6.73 7.68 12.78
CA GLN A 128 -7.52 8.37 13.78
C GLN A 128 -6.60 8.58 14.98
N TYR A 129 -6.16 9.83 15.10
CA TYR A 129 -5.65 10.45 16.32
C TYR A 129 -4.58 9.63 17.06
N THR A 130 -3.35 9.71 16.57
CA THR A 130 -2.18 9.34 17.37
C THR A 130 -1.68 10.59 18.11
N ASN A 131 -1.84 10.64 19.44
CA ASN A 131 -1.13 11.63 20.29
C ASN A 131 0.33 11.20 20.53
N ASP A 132 0.92 10.56 19.52
CA ASP A 132 2.20 9.91 19.62
C ASP A 132 3.31 10.93 19.41
N LYS A 133 4.47 10.65 20.00
CA LYS A 133 5.60 11.57 20.05
C LYS A 133 6.87 10.92 19.54
N VAL A 134 7.71 11.73 18.91
CA VAL A 134 9.12 11.42 18.66
C VAL A 134 9.95 12.40 19.45
N ASP A 135 10.76 11.87 20.35
CA ASP A 135 11.65 12.66 21.19
C ASP A 135 13.02 12.85 20.53
N GLY A 136 13.45 14.09 20.44
CA GLY A 136 14.83 14.49 20.21
C GLY A 136 15.48 15.04 21.49
N PHE A 137 16.78 15.33 21.43
CA PHE A 137 17.58 15.71 22.61
C PHE A 137 17.00 16.85 23.47
N LEU A 138 16.45 17.90 22.86
CA LEU A 138 15.78 19.05 23.53
C LEU A 138 14.48 19.47 22.85
N THR A 139 13.94 18.61 21.99
CA THR A 139 12.76 18.92 21.18
C THR A 139 11.95 17.66 20.99
N SER A 140 10.68 17.69 21.38
CA SER A 140 9.73 16.63 21.07
C SER A 140 8.85 17.08 19.91
N TYR A 141 8.52 16.15 19.04
CA TYR A 141 7.58 16.36 17.94
C TYR A 141 6.38 15.44 18.16
N SER A 142 5.17 15.93 17.91
CA SER A 142 3.97 15.12 18.05
C SER A 142 2.99 15.39 16.94
N ILE A 143 2.22 14.37 16.57
CA ILE A 143 1.03 14.55 15.75
C ILE A 143 -0.14 14.77 16.71
N LEU A 144 -1.00 15.75 16.40
CA LEU A 144 -2.16 16.10 17.23
C LEU A 144 -3.44 15.46 16.67
N ASN A 145 -3.59 15.55 15.36
CA ASN A 145 -4.74 15.04 14.61
C ASN A 145 -4.31 14.81 13.16
N GLY A 146 -5.13 14.08 12.39
CA GLY A 146 -4.93 14.00 10.94
C GLY A 146 -5.90 13.05 10.25
N THR A 147 -5.79 12.98 8.93
CA THR A 147 -6.53 12.11 8.02
C THR A 147 -5.57 11.38 7.08
N LEU A 148 -6.04 10.27 6.54
CA LEU A 148 -5.34 9.49 5.53
C LEU A 148 -6.25 9.30 4.32
N ASP A 149 -5.85 9.89 3.20
CA ASP A 149 -6.57 9.81 1.93
C ASP A 149 -5.81 8.97 0.91
N LYS A 150 -6.58 8.36 0.00
CA LYS A 150 -6.05 7.59 -1.13
C LYS A 150 -6.25 8.40 -2.39
N THR A 151 -5.16 8.81 -3.01
CA THR A 151 -5.19 9.65 -4.19
C THR A 151 -4.37 9.03 -5.31
N ALA A 152 -4.70 9.43 -6.53
CA ALA A 152 -3.84 9.18 -7.68
C ALA A 152 -3.05 10.46 -7.94
N GLY A 153 -1.73 10.33 -7.96
CA GLY A 153 -0.81 11.40 -8.28
C GLY A 153 -0.89 11.81 -9.75
N LYS A 154 -0.09 12.81 -10.10
CA LYS A 154 -0.03 13.36 -11.46
C LYS A 154 0.34 12.27 -12.47
N SER A 155 -0.48 12.14 -13.50
CA SER A 155 -0.27 11.17 -14.58
C SER A 155 1.00 11.45 -15.36
N PHE A 156 1.62 10.39 -15.86
CA PHE A 156 2.63 10.46 -16.91
C PHE A 156 2.35 9.43 -17.99
N GLY A 157 2.59 9.83 -19.24
CA GLY A 157 2.37 8.97 -20.39
C GLY A 157 3.53 7.98 -20.54
N LEU A 158 3.20 6.69 -20.62
CA LEU A 158 4.18 5.67 -20.97
C LEU A 158 4.08 5.40 -22.48
N THR A 159 5.19 5.55 -23.18
CA THR A 159 5.24 5.30 -24.62
C THR A 159 5.77 3.90 -24.86
N ALA A 160 4.90 2.97 -25.26
CA ALA A 160 5.30 1.68 -25.80
C ALA A 160 4.92 1.57 -27.27
N LYS A 161 5.69 0.78 -28.03
CA LYS A 161 5.30 0.41 -29.39
C LYS A 161 4.20 -0.66 -29.28
N ALA A 162 3.16 -0.48 -30.08
CA ALA A 162 2.10 -1.47 -30.27
C ALA A 162 2.67 -2.89 -30.49
N GLY A 163 2.13 -3.89 -29.79
CA GLY A 163 2.57 -5.28 -29.92
C GLY A 163 3.93 -5.59 -29.28
N THR A 164 4.42 -4.72 -28.40
CA THR A 164 5.65 -4.97 -27.63
C THR A 164 5.36 -5.09 -26.13
N THR A 165 6.28 -5.75 -25.43
CA THR A 165 6.30 -5.76 -23.97
C THR A 165 6.66 -4.38 -23.45
N MET A 166 5.79 -3.79 -22.63
CA MET A 166 6.11 -2.59 -21.87
C MET A 166 7.00 -2.94 -20.69
N GLN A 167 8.09 -2.21 -20.56
CA GLN A 167 8.94 -2.22 -19.38
C GLN A 167 8.83 -0.87 -18.69
N VAL A 168 8.54 -0.91 -17.40
CA VAL A 168 8.38 0.26 -16.54
C VAL A 168 9.47 0.19 -15.48
N ASN A 169 10.18 1.28 -15.27
CA ASN A 169 11.13 1.42 -14.18
C ASN A 169 11.05 2.86 -13.67
N GLU A 170 10.13 3.10 -12.75
CA GLU A 170 9.79 4.44 -12.30
C GLU A 170 10.24 4.65 -10.86
N LYS A 171 10.96 5.75 -10.64
CA LYS A 171 11.32 6.19 -9.31
C LYS A 171 10.15 6.96 -8.70
N LEU A 172 9.57 6.43 -7.64
CA LEU A 172 8.48 7.06 -6.91
C LEU A 172 9.01 7.65 -5.61
N GLU A 173 8.85 8.96 -5.43
CA GLU A 173 9.38 9.70 -4.28
C GLU A 173 8.29 9.97 -3.25
N THR A 174 8.66 9.87 -1.97
CA THR A 174 7.84 10.37 -0.86
C THR A 174 8.07 11.87 -0.75
N ILE A 175 6.98 12.64 -0.74
CA ILE A 175 7.02 14.10 -0.67
C ILE A 175 6.60 14.52 0.74
N TYR A 176 7.37 15.42 1.35
CA TYR A 176 7.09 16.02 2.65
C TYR A 176 6.79 17.52 2.44
N SER A 177 5.72 18.03 3.04
CA SER A 177 5.39 19.47 3.02
C SER A 177 6.48 20.33 3.65
N SER A 178 7.17 19.80 4.67
CA SER A 178 8.21 20.50 5.40
C SER A 178 9.21 19.55 6.06
N GLY A 179 10.30 20.11 6.61
CA GLY A 179 11.22 19.36 7.47
C GLY A 179 10.62 18.95 8.82
N LEU A 180 9.48 19.51 9.24
CA LEU A 180 8.73 19.00 10.40
C LEU A 180 8.00 17.72 10.02
N ALA A 181 7.32 17.70 8.87
CA ALA A 181 6.66 16.51 8.33
C ALA A 181 7.62 15.32 8.22
N GLU A 182 8.83 15.55 7.68
CA GLU A 182 9.87 14.51 7.61
C GLU A 182 10.28 13.96 8.98
N LYS A 183 10.37 14.82 10.00
CA LYS A 183 10.76 14.42 11.36
C LYS A 183 9.69 13.64 12.10
N VAL A 184 8.41 13.93 11.84
CA VAL A 184 7.29 13.20 12.45
C VAL A 184 6.88 11.95 11.67
N ALA A 185 7.37 11.78 10.45
CA ALA A 185 7.11 10.61 9.61
C ALA A 185 7.29 9.24 10.32
N PRO A 186 8.27 9.04 11.22
CA PRO A 186 8.39 7.79 11.97
C PRO A 186 7.19 7.46 12.86
N ILE A 187 6.45 8.47 13.36
CA ILE A 187 5.19 8.28 14.11
C ILE A 187 4.15 7.55 13.26
N LEU A 188 4.20 7.77 11.95
CA LEU A 188 3.33 7.16 10.95
C LEU A 188 3.87 5.82 10.44
N GLY A 189 4.95 5.29 11.04
CA GLY A 189 5.65 4.11 10.53
C GLY A 189 6.34 4.36 9.17
N ILE A 190 6.57 5.62 8.81
CA ILE A 190 7.28 6.00 7.58
C ILE A 190 8.74 6.22 7.93
N ASN A 191 9.63 5.44 7.29
CA ASN A 191 11.07 5.62 7.47
C ASN A 191 11.56 6.77 6.57
N PRO A 192 11.96 7.94 7.12
CA PRO A 192 12.38 9.09 6.32
C PRO A 192 13.67 8.83 5.53
N LYS A 193 14.47 7.82 5.92
CA LYS A 193 15.66 7.41 5.16
C LYS A 193 15.32 6.77 3.81
N ILE A 194 14.09 6.29 3.64
CA ILE A 194 13.60 5.71 2.38
C ILE A 194 12.72 6.77 1.70
N SER A 195 13.37 7.77 1.12
CA SER A 195 12.68 8.88 0.44
C SER A 195 12.17 8.51 -0.94
N SER A 196 12.59 7.38 -1.52
CA SER A 196 12.11 6.91 -2.82
C SER A 196 12.18 5.40 -2.96
N GLN A 197 11.30 4.83 -3.78
CA GLN A 197 11.30 3.43 -4.17
C GLN A 197 11.17 3.31 -5.69
N TYR A 198 11.90 2.39 -6.29
CA TYR A 198 11.74 2.07 -7.71
C TYR A 198 10.64 1.03 -7.87
N LEU A 199 9.69 1.30 -8.77
CA LEU A 199 8.69 0.34 -9.19
C LEU A 199 9.03 -0.13 -10.60
N GLU A 200 9.47 -1.38 -10.67
CA GLU A 200 9.67 -2.09 -11.93
C GLU A 200 8.38 -2.81 -12.30
N ASP A 201 7.94 -2.75 -13.56
CA ASP A 201 6.83 -3.57 -14.04
C ASP A 201 7.02 -4.02 -15.48
N GLU A 202 6.43 -5.17 -15.83
CA GLU A 202 6.47 -5.71 -17.19
C GLU A 202 5.11 -6.28 -17.58
N PHE A 203 4.58 -5.85 -18.73
CA PHE A 203 3.35 -6.40 -19.29
C PHE A 203 3.21 -6.15 -20.79
N ASN A 204 2.47 -7.03 -21.47
CA ASN A 204 2.22 -6.90 -22.91
C ASN A 204 1.22 -5.79 -23.21
N VAL A 205 1.50 -5.02 -24.26
CA VAL A 205 0.62 -4.00 -24.84
C VAL A 205 0.20 -4.43 -26.23
N THR A 206 -1.09 -4.49 -26.49
CA THR A 206 -1.61 -4.91 -27.80
C THR A 206 -1.49 -3.79 -28.83
N THR A 207 -1.68 -4.13 -30.10
CA THR A 207 -1.56 -3.14 -31.18
C THR A 207 -2.71 -2.14 -31.11
N GLY A 208 -2.37 -0.84 -31.01
CA GLY A 208 -3.34 0.25 -30.93
C GLY A 208 -3.64 0.70 -29.51
N GLU A 209 -3.16 -0.01 -28.48
CA GLU A 209 -3.30 0.42 -27.09
C GLU A 209 -2.45 1.66 -26.78
N THR A 210 -3.00 2.54 -25.95
CA THR A 210 -2.30 3.65 -25.30
C THR A 210 -2.33 3.44 -23.80
N VAL A 211 -1.20 3.72 -23.13
CA VAL A 211 -1.05 3.48 -21.69
C VAL A 211 -0.73 4.78 -20.98
N THR A 212 -1.54 5.10 -19.98
CA THR A 212 -1.29 6.21 -19.05
C THR A 212 -1.06 5.65 -17.66
N ALA A 213 0.05 6.01 -17.04
CA ALA A 213 0.37 5.63 -15.67
C ALA A 213 0.05 6.77 -14.70
N TYR A 214 -0.42 6.42 -13.51
CA TYR A 214 -0.63 7.34 -12.41
C TYR A 214 0.04 6.76 -11.16
N PRO A 215 0.89 7.53 -10.46
CA PRO A 215 1.33 7.17 -9.13
C PRO A 215 0.13 6.93 -8.23
N ARG A 216 0.10 5.80 -7.55
CA ARG A 216 -0.88 5.56 -6.49
C ARG A 216 -0.26 6.03 -5.18
N GLN A 217 -0.95 6.90 -4.46
CA GLN A 217 -0.39 7.59 -3.30
C GLN A 217 -1.32 7.49 -2.08
N LEU A 218 -0.69 7.51 -0.92
CA LEU A 218 -1.32 7.77 0.37
C LEU A 218 -0.96 9.19 0.77
N GLU A 219 -1.96 10.03 0.96
CA GLU A 219 -1.80 11.39 1.46
C GLU A 219 -2.14 11.42 2.94
N TYR A 220 -1.15 11.71 3.77
CA TYR A 220 -1.30 11.91 5.20
C TYR A 220 -1.39 13.41 5.43
N GLN A 221 -2.53 13.91 5.88
CA GLN A 221 -2.72 15.31 6.25
C GLN A 221 -2.87 15.38 7.76
N PHE A 222 -2.06 16.17 8.46
CA PHE A 222 -2.06 16.17 9.93
C PHE A 222 -1.56 17.49 10.51
N SER A 223 -2.03 17.83 11.71
CA SER A 223 -1.42 18.91 12.50
C SER A 223 -0.28 18.35 13.35
N ALA A 224 0.90 18.97 13.25
CA ALA A 224 2.08 18.62 14.03
C ALA A 224 2.45 19.73 15.02
N GLU A 225 2.86 19.33 16.24
CA GLU A 225 3.41 20.24 17.25
C GLU A 225 4.91 19.96 17.41
N LYS A 226 5.70 21.03 17.44
CA LYS A 226 7.09 21.02 17.88
C LYS A 226 7.17 21.69 19.25
N THR A 227 7.57 20.94 20.26
CA THR A 227 7.87 21.48 21.59
C THR A 227 9.39 21.52 21.80
N SER A 228 9.99 22.70 21.92
CA SER A 228 11.41 22.91 22.21
C SER A 228 11.61 23.41 23.64
N LEU A 229 12.65 22.89 24.32
CA LEU A 229 13.01 23.25 25.70
C LEU A 229 11.85 23.09 26.70
N ALA A 230 10.84 22.26 26.40
CA ALA A 230 9.62 22.05 27.18
C ALA A 230 8.63 23.23 27.30
N PHE A 231 8.88 24.39 26.67
CA PHE A 231 7.97 25.55 26.75
C PHE A 231 7.73 26.30 25.44
N PHE A 232 8.60 26.17 24.44
CA PHE A 232 8.33 26.75 23.12
C PHE A 232 7.53 25.78 22.27
N LYS A 233 6.27 26.12 22.01
CA LYS A 233 5.37 25.35 21.16
C LYS A 233 5.15 26.06 19.84
N GLY A 234 5.17 25.30 18.76
CA GLY A 234 4.77 25.75 17.44
C GLY A 234 4.03 24.65 16.72
N ASP A 235 2.96 25.03 16.04
CA ASP A 235 1.99 24.10 15.46
C ASP A 235 1.91 24.41 13.97
N SER A 236 1.83 23.39 13.13
CA SER A 236 1.60 23.54 11.70
C SER A 236 0.79 22.39 11.13
N ASP A 237 0.00 22.70 10.12
CA ASP A 237 -0.62 21.68 9.27
C ASP A 237 0.41 21.20 8.25
N GLU A 238 0.55 19.89 8.16
CA GLU A 238 1.58 19.21 7.41
C GLU A 238 0.97 18.12 6.53
N GLU A 239 1.69 17.77 5.48
CA GLU A 239 1.31 16.74 4.53
C GLU A 239 2.50 15.82 4.22
N ILE A 240 2.22 14.52 4.11
CA ILE A 240 3.15 13.55 3.54
C ILE A 240 2.43 12.80 2.42
N THR A 241 3.01 12.82 1.22
CA THR A 241 2.53 12.03 0.09
C THR A 241 3.45 10.82 -0.10
N GLN A 242 2.97 9.61 0.22
CA GLN A 242 3.74 8.38 0.09
C GLN A 242 3.27 7.54 -1.10
N PRO A 243 4.15 7.22 -2.06
CA PRO A 243 3.80 6.31 -3.15
C PRO A 243 3.63 4.88 -2.64
N VAL A 244 2.59 4.22 -3.12
CA VAL A 244 2.27 2.82 -2.81
C VAL A 244 2.25 1.93 -4.04
N GLY A 245 2.32 2.50 -5.24
CA GLY A 245 2.28 1.73 -6.48
C GLY A 245 2.11 2.57 -7.74
N LEU A 246 1.86 1.90 -8.85
CA LEU A 246 1.41 2.50 -10.11
C LEU A 246 0.07 1.90 -10.52
N GLU A 247 -0.85 2.75 -10.97
CA GLU A 247 -2.03 2.33 -11.70
C GLU A 247 -1.88 2.71 -13.18
N TYR A 248 -2.34 1.82 -14.06
CA TYR A 248 -2.26 1.95 -15.50
C TYR A 248 -3.68 1.92 -16.07
N VAL A 249 -4.00 2.97 -16.82
CA VAL A 249 -5.21 3.06 -17.63
C VAL A 249 -4.81 2.80 -19.07
N ILE A 250 -5.34 1.72 -19.64
CA ILE A 250 -5.01 1.24 -20.98
C ILE A 250 -6.26 1.38 -21.84
N LYS A 251 -6.13 2.07 -22.98
CA LYS A 251 -7.23 2.36 -23.91
C LYS A 251 -6.87 1.85 -25.30
N GLU A 252 -7.78 1.13 -25.95
CA GLU A 252 -7.68 0.88 -27.39
C GLU A 252 -7.95 2.19 -28.14
N LYS A 253 -7.22 2.42 -29.24
CA LYS A 253 -7.43 3.58 -30.12
C LYS A 253 -8.70 3.48 -30.95
#